data_AF-X0VHH1-F1
#
_entry.id   AF-X0VHH1-F1
#
_cell.length_a   1.000
_cell.length_b   1.000
_cell.length_c   1.000
_cell.angle_alpha   90.00
_cell.angle_beta   90.00
_cell.angle_gamma   90.00
#
_symmetry.space_group_name_H-M   'P 1'
#
loop_
_entity.id
_entity.type
_entity.pdbx_description
1 polymer ?
#
loop_
_entity_poly.entity_id
_entity_poly.type
_entity_poly.pdbx_seq_one_letter_code
_entity_poly.pdbx_strand_id
1 'polypeptide(L)'
;LGADINLDPNLQGRQVFSQAVIQVFSGVFDGNGHVISHLTIAGGRYLGLFGQLGSGAKISNLGLEAVDVNGIGTYIGGLVGFNDDGSITNSYSTGTVSGTGSYVGGLVGRNFGNITTNYSTGMVTGDRYVGGLVGYKDGGNITNCYSVGSVTGTTDVGGLVGYNRRRGSIATSYSTGTVSGDDNVGGLVGRNFEGTITNCYSTGSVSGVEDVGGLVGENSGTISNCYSTASVGGYVGAGGLVGFNNRGTITNCYATGGGSGTGYVGGLVG
;
A
#
# COMPACT_ATOMS: atom_id res chain seq x y z
N LEU A 1 22.40 8.43 6.89
CA LEU A 1 23.38 8.23 5.80
C LEU A 1 24.26 9.46 5.76
N GLY A 2 25.48 9.35 5.24
CA GLY A 2 26.38 10.51 5.08
C GLY A 2 26.42 11.08 3.65
N ALA A 3 25.87 10.36 2.67
CA ALA A 3 25.79 10.75 1.26
C ALA A 3 24.76 9.86 0.56
N ASP A 4 24.38 10.23 -0.66
CA ASP A 4 23.55 9.40 -1.53
C ASP A 4 24.32 8.15 -1.99
N ILE A 5 23.59 7.06 -2.13
CA ILE A 5 24.13 5.77 -2.58
C ILE A 5 23.40 5.40 -3.88
N ASN A 6 24.08 5.51 -5.01
CA ASN A 6 23.59 4.84 -6.20
C ASN A 6 23.78 3.33 -6.01
N LEU A 7 22.91 2.45 -6.55
CA LEU A 7 23.04 0.98 -6.61
C LEU A 7 22.90 0.39 -8.04
N ASP A 8 22.92 1.23 -9.08
CA ASP A 8 22.83 0.84 -10.50
C ASP A 8 23.67 -0.43 -10.84
N PRO A 9 23.02 -1.53 -11.28
CA PRO A 9 23.68 -2.80 -11.56
C PRO A 9 24.62 -2.76 -12.78
N ASN A 10 24.53 -1.74 -13.63
CA ASN A 10 25.39 -1.59 -14.79
C ASN A 10 26.76 -0.98 -14.45
N LEU A 11 26.91 -0.44 -13.23
CA LEU A 11 28.19 0.05 -12.73
C LEU A 11 29.02 -1.09 -12.15
N GLN A 12 30.36 -0.99 -12.23
CA GLN A 12 31.26 -2.04 -11.73
C GLN A 12 31.00 -2.38 -10.25
N GLY A 13 30.91 -3.68 -9.94
CA GLY A 13 30.81 -4.19 -8.56
C GLY A 13 29.39 -4.20 -7.97
N ARG A 14 28.36 -3.96 -8.78
CA ARG A 14 26.97 -3.79 -8.33
C ARG A 14 26.15 -5.04 -8.56
N GLN A 15 25.19 -5.28 -7.68
CA GLN A 15 24.57 -6.59 -7.51
C GLN A 15 23.06 -6.50 -7.52
N VAL A 16 22.45 -7.49 -8.15
CA VAL A 16 21.05 -7.86 -7.89
C VAL A 16 21.04 -8.69 -6.60
N PHE A 17 20.29 -8.22 -5.60
CA PHE A 17 20.19 -8.92 -4.33
C PHE A 17 19.15 -10.05 -4.42
N SER A 18 19.47 -11.24 -3.91
CA SER A 18 18.53 -12.38 -3.87
C SER A 18 17.63 -12.42 -2.63
N GLN A 19 17.82 -11.45 -1.72
CA GLN A 19 17.16 -11.30 -0.43
C GLN A 19 17.23 -9.82 -0.01
N ALA A 20 16.59 -9.45 1.09
CA ALA A 20 16.76 -8.11 1.63
C ALA A 20 18.24 -7.78 1.92
N VAL A 21 18.62 -6.52 1.68
CA VAL A 21 19.98 -6.03 1.91
C VAL A 21 20.33 -6.12 3.40
N ILE A 22 19.37 -5.77 4.26
CA ILE A 22 19.47 -5.90 5.72
C ILE A 22 18.36 -6.85 6.16
N GLN A 23 18.70 -8.09 6.52
CA GLN A 23 17.71 -9.13 6.81
C GLN A 23 16.81 -8.79 8.00
N VAL A 24 17.39 -8.41 9.15
CA VAL A 24 16.67 -8.04 10.37
C VAL A 24 17.30 -6.78 10.95
N PHE A 25 16.48 -5.81 11.32
CA PHE A 25 16.92 -4.54 11.86
C PHE A 25 16.11 -4.13 13.09
N SER A 26 16.80 -3.81 14.19
CA SER A 26 16.22 -3.35 15.46
C SER A 26 16.79 -2.01 15.93
N GLY A 27 17.59 -1.35 15.08
CA GLY A 27 18.28 -0.10 15.40
C GLY A 27 17.54 1.16 14.96
N VAL A 28 18.28 2.25 14.88
CA VAL A 28 17.84 3.53 14.29
C VAL A 28 18.61 3.75 12.99
N PHE A 29 17.88 3.88 11.88
CA PHE A 29 18.42 4.23 10.58
C PHE A 29 17.85 5.59 10.17
N ASP A 30 18.68 6.63 10.30
CA ASP A 30 18.35 7.94 9.76
C ASP A 30 19.01 8.10 8.39
N GLY A 31 18.20 8.27 7.35
CA GLY A 31 18.65 8.59 6.00
C GLY A 31 19.21 10.01 5.90
N ASN A 32 18.90 10.91 6.84
CA ASN A 32 19.35 12.30 6.85
C ASN A 32 19.03 13.06 5.54
N GLY A 33 17.91 12.70 4.89
CA GLY A 33 17.48 13.29 3.63
C GLY A 33 18.18 12.73 2.38
N HIS A 34 19.06 11.75 2.54
CA HIS A 34 19.74 11.10 1.42
C HIS A 34 18.93 9.98 0.79
N VAL A 35 19.34 9.62 -0.42
CA VAL A 35 18.69 8.59 -1.24
C VAL A 35 19.57 7.37 -1.48
N ILE A 36 18.93 6.22 -1.63
CA ILE A 36 19.52 5.02 -2.22
C ILE A 36 18.80 4.75 -3.54
N SER A 37 19.49 4.88 -4.67
CA SER A 37 18.87 4.76 -6.00
C SER A 37 19.18 3.42 -6.68
N HIS A 38 18.34 2.91 -7.57
CA HIS A 38 18.59 1.74 -8.41
C HIS A 38 18.88 0.45 -7.64
N LEU A 39 18.21 0.27 -6.49
CA LEU A 39 18.25 -0.98 -5.73
C LEU A 39 17.46 -2.06 -6.47
N THR A 40 18.14 -3.11 -6.95
CA THR A 40 17.50 -4.26 -7.60
C THR A 40 17.50 -5.49 -6.69
N ILE A 41 16.33 -6.06 -6.41
CA ILE A 41 16.15 -7.26 -5.58
C ILE A 41 15.29 -8.26 -6.33
N ALA A 42 15.77 -9.49 -6.52
CA ALA A 42 15.01 -10.59 -7.13
C ALA A 42 15.10 -11.83 -6.24
N GLY A 43 14.03 -12.14 -5.50
CA GLY A 43 14.13 -13.12 -4.41
C GLY A 43 12.82 -13.72 -3.93
N GLY A 44 12.90 -14.46 -2.82
CA GLY A 44 11.77 -15.21 -2.26
C GLY A 44 10.83 -14.35 -1.41
N ARG A 45 11.18 -14.15 -0.15
CA ARG A 45 10.33 -13.55 0.89
C ARG A 45 11.09 -12.50 1.69
N TYR A 46 10.37 -11.61 2.37
CA TYR A 46 10.94 -10.52 3.16
C TYR A 46 11.86 -9.63 2.31
N LEU A 47 11.34 -9.15 1.18
CA LEU A 47 12.11 -8.31 0.26
C LEU A 47 11.91 -6.83 0.56
N GLY A 48 12.99 -6.08 0.35
CA GLY A 48 13.12 -4.64 0.58
C GLY A 48 14.56 -4.31 0.95
N LEU A 49 14.87 -3.02 1.14
CA LEU A 49 16.15 -2.66 1.77
C LEU A 49 16.29 -3.36 3.14
N PHE A 50 15.20 -3.38 3.90
CA PHE A 50 15.08 -4.12 5.16
C PHE A 50 14.09 -5.28 5.01
N GLY A 51 14.51 -6.49 5.37
CA GLY A 51 13.66 -7.66 5.31
C GLY A 51 12.62 -7.65 6.43
N GLN A 52 13.10 -7.45 7.66
CA GLN A 52 12.26 -7.32 8.84
C GLN A 52 12.74 -6.18 9.75
N LEU A 53 11.80 -5.38 10.23
CA LEU A 53 11.99 -4.51 11.38
C LEU A 53 11.49 -5.20 12.64
N GLY A 54 12.31 -5.22 13.69
CA GLY A 54 11.87 -5.66 15.01
C GLY A 54 11.28 -4.51 15.84
N SER A 55 10.71 -4.86 16.99
CA SER A 55 10.12 -3.88 17.92
C SER A 55 11.15 -2.80 18.30
N GLY A 56 10.71 -1.55 18.24
CA GLY A 56 11.53 -0.38 18.57
C GLY A 56 12.45 0.09 17.44
N ALA A 57 12.55 -0.63 16.32
CA ALA A 57 13.29 -0.18 15.15
C ALA A 57 12.74 1.16 14.63
N LYS A 58 13.63 2.01 14.12
CA LYS A 58 13.25 3.31 13.55
C LYS A 58 13.94 3.51 12.21
N ILE A 59 13.17 3.84 11.19
CA ILE A 59 13.66 4.35 9.90
C ILE A 59 13.11 5.75 9.72
N SER A 60 13.98 6.70 9.38
CA SER A 60 13.58 8.07 9.10
C SER A 60 14.32 8.68 7.92
N ASN A 61 13.70 9.64 7.23
CA ASN A 61 14.36 10.56 6.28
C ASN A 61 15.14 9.85 5.16
N LEU A 62 14.60 8.76 4.62
CA LEU A 62 15.27 7.94 3.62
C LEU A 62 14.45 7.85 2.33
N GLY A 63 15.05 8.20 1.20
CA GLY A 63 14.49 7.96 -0.12
C GLY A 63 15.04 6.69 -0.76
N LEU A 64 14.16 5.85 -1.31
CA LEU A 64 14.56 4.80 -2.25
C LEU A 64 14.09 5.18 -3.66
N GLU A 65 15.03 5.35 -4.58
CA GLU A 65 14.74 5.82 -5.93
C GLU A 65 14.95 4.74 -6.97
N ALA A 66 14.04 4.63 -7.93
CA ALA A 66 14.15 3.64 -9.01
C ALA A 66 14.45 2.21 -8.50
N VAL A 67 13.74 1.76 -7.47
CA VAL A 67 13.87 0.36 -7.02
C VAL A 67 13.29 -0.58 -8.07
N ASP A 68 13.84 -1.77 -8.17
CA ASP A 68 13.27 -2.88 -8.94
C ASP A 68 13.24 -4.12 -8.05
N VAL A 69 12.10 -4.34 -7.41
CA VAL A 69 11.88 -5.47 -6.49
C VAL A 69 10.96 -6.48 -7.16
N ASN A 70 11.46 -7.69 -7.36
CA ASN A 70 10.73 -8.81 -7.94
C ASN A 70 10.72 -10.01 -6.96
N GLY A 71 9.57 -10.23 -6.32
CA GLY A 71 9.36 -11.29 -5.34
C GLY A 71 8.56 -12.47 -5.88
N ILE A 72 8.97 -13.69 -5.55
CA ILE A 72 8.19 -14.91 -5.84
C ILE A 72 7.39 -15.44 -4.64
N GLY A 73 7.56 -14.82 -3.47
CA GLY A 73 6.96 -15.24 -2.20
C GLY A 73 6.17 -14.13 -1.52
N THR A 74 6.30 -14.03 -0.19
CA THR A 74 5.51 -13.13 0.65
C THR A 74 6.33 -12.02 1.29
N TYR A 75 5.65 -10.95 1.71
CA TYR A 75 6.23 -9.79 2.41
C TYR A 75 7.23 -9.04 1.52
N ILE A 76 6.69 -8.41 0.49
CA ILE A 76 7.45 -7.71 -0.53
C ILE A 76 7.19 -6.22 -0.38
N GLY A 77 8.24 -5.47 -0.04
CA GLY A 77 8.22 -4.02 0.04
C GLY A 77 9.38 -3.39 -0.70
N GLY A 78 9.24 -2.15 -1.16
CA GLY A 78 10.39 -1.39 -1.66
C GLY A 78 11.40 -1.11 -0.53
N LEU A 79 10.90 -0.64 0.62
CA LEU A 79 11.71 -0.31 1.79
C LEU A 79 11.76 -1.45 2.81
N VAL A 80 10.60 -2.00 3.19
CA VAL A 80 10.49 -3.03 4.24
C VAL A 80 9.62 -4.21 3.82
N GLY A 81 10.13 -5.43 3.92
CA GLY A 81 9.30 -6.63 3.73
C GLY A 81 8.25 -6.77 4.84
N PHE A 82 8.71 -6.85 6.08
CA PHE A 82 7.88 -7.04 7.27
C PHE A 82 8.23 -6.06 8.41
N ASN A 83 7.28 -5.22 8.81
CA ASN A 83 7.44 -4.33 9.96
C ASN A 83 6.76 -4.92 11.21
N ASP A 84 7.53 -5.57 12.08
CA ASP A 84 7.08 -6.22 13.32
C ASP A 84 7.21 -5.23 14.50
N ASP A 85 6.44 -4.14 14.46
CA ASP A 85 6.39 -3.08 15.48
C ASP A 85 7.55 -2.04 15.47
N GLY A 86 8.16 -1.81 14.30
CA GLY A 86 9.02 -0.66 14.04
C GLY A 86 8.26 0.60 13.61
N SER A 87 8.96 1.74 13.57
CA SER A 87 8.44 3.01 13.07
C SER A 87 9.15 3.46 11.80
N ILE A 88 8.39 3.90 10.80
CA ILE A 88 8.90 4.42 9.53
C ILE A 88 8.34 5.83 9.35
N THR A 89 9.22 6.82 9.18
CA THR A 89 8.81 8.23 9.11
C THR A 89 9.53 8.97 7.99
N ASN A 90 8.86 9.89 7.31
CA ASN A 90 9.48 10.77 6.31
C ASN A 90 10.36 10.02 5.29
N SER A 91 9.88 8.88 4.81
CA SER A 91 10.61 7.99 3.92
C SER A 91 9.75 7.61 2.72
N TYR A 92 10.38 7.24 1.62
CA TYR A 92 9.66 6.93 0.40
C TYR A 92 10.32 5.86 -0.46
N SER A 93 9.53 5.29 -1.37
CA SER A 93 10.04 4.40 -2.42
C SER A 93 9.40 4.70 -3.76
N THR A 94 10.22 4.83 -4.80
CA THR A 94 9.84 4.97 -6.20
C THR A 94 10.43 3.82 -7.02
N GLY A 95 9.87 3.51 -8.18
CA GLY A 95 10.30 2.39 -9.03
C GLY A 95 9.22 1.32 -9.17
N THR A 96 9.59 0.05 -9.27
CA THR A 96 8.66 -1.06 -9.45
C THR A 96 8.79 -2.05 -8.30
N VAL A 97 7.66 -2.44 -7.72
CA VAL A 97 7.57 -3.52 -6.73
C VAL A 97 6.58 -4.55 -7.23
N SER A 98 7.08 -5.71 -7.64
CA SER A 98 6.28 -6.82 -8.15
C SER A 98 6.42 -8.05 -7.27
N GLY A 99 5.32 -8.76 -7.03
CA GLY A 99 5.29 -10.01 -6.28
C GLY A 99 4.30 -11.00 -6.87
N THR A 100 4.64 -12.28 -7.00
CA THR A 100 3.66 -13.31 -7.41
C THR A 100 2.88 -13.89 -6.22
N GLY A 101 3.21 -13.49 -5.00
CA GLY A 101 2.56 -13.96 -3.78
C GLY A 101 1.77 -12.87 -3.05
N SER A 102 1.54 -13.09 -1.76
CA SER A 102 0.74 -12.18 -0.93
C SER A 102 1.58 -11.14 -0.19
N TYR A 103 0.93 -10.06 0.26
CA TYR A 103 1.52 -8.98 1.06
C TYR A 103 2.56 -8.17 0.27
N VAL A 104 2.09 -7.48 -0.77
CA VAL A 104 2.92 -6.65 -1.64
C VAL A 104 2.57 -5.18 -1.42
N GLY A 105 3.56 -4.39 -1.03
CA GLY A 105 3.40 -2.95 -0.80
C GLY A 105 4.50 -2.15 -1.49
N GLY A 106 4.18 -0.98 -2.06
CA GLY A 106 5.21 -0.13 -2.66
C GLY A 106 6.28 0.32 -1.67
N LEU A 107 5.91 0.50 -0.39
CA LEU A 107 6.85 0.79 0.69
C LEU A 107 7.04 -0.40 1.64
N VAL A 108 5.93 -0.99 2.12
CA VAL A 108 5.95 -2.04 3.15
C VAL A 108 5.07 -3.23 2.77
N GLY A 109 5.59 -4.45 2.77
CA GLY A 109 4.80 -5.65 2.48
C GLY A 109 3.72 -5.91 3.55
N ARG A 110 4.13 -6.12 4.81
CA ARG A 110 3.23 -6.28 5.96
C ARG A 110 3.65 -5.39 7.13
N ASN A 111 2.67 -4.80 7.82
CA ASN A 111 2.90 -3.81 8.86
C ASN A 111 2.10 -4.07 10.14
N PHE A 112 2.80 -4.08 11.28
CA PHE A 112 2.25 -3.99 12.64
C PHE A 112 2.59 -2.67 13.35
N GLY A 113 3.58 -1.92 12.86
CA GLY A 113 4.08 -0.69 13.48
C GLY A 113 3.54 0.60 12.88
N ASN A 114 4.13 1.75 13.23
CA ASN A 114 3.66 3.06 12.79
C ASN A 114 4.34 3.53 11.51
N ILE A 115 3.56 4.07 10.57
CA ILE A 115 4.02 4.65 9.31
C ILE A 115 3.47 6.08 9.23
N THR A 116 4.33 7.09 9.32
CA THR A 116 3.93 8.51 9.37
C THR A 116 4.66 9.36 8.35
N THR A 117 3.93 10.13 7.53
CA THR A 117 4.52 11.02 6.51
C THR A 117 5.39 10.25 5.51
N ASN A 118 4.86 9.17 4.95
CA ASN A 118 5.58 8.35 3.96
C ASN A 118 4.81 8.24 2.66
N TYR A 119 5.51 7.93 1.58
CA TYR A 119 4.84 7.75 0.30
C TYR A 119 5.50 6.71 -0.60
N SER A 120 4.72 6.24 -1.57
CA SER A 120 5.26 5.48 -2.69
C SER A 120 4.69 5.96 -4.01
N THR A 121 5.53 6.10 -5.02
CA THR A 121 5.12 6.53 -6.35
C THR A 121 5.28 5.44 -7.41
N GLY A 122 5.74 4.27 -6.99
CA GLY A 122 6.08 3.17 -7.87
C GLY A 122 4.89 2.33 -8.32
N MET A 123 5.04 1.63 -9.45
CA MET A 123 4.08 0.61 -9.87
C MET A 123 4.15 -0.56 -8.90
N VAL A 124 3.00 -1.04 -8.44
CA VAL A 124 2.88 -2.20 -7.55
C VAL A 124 2.04 -3.28 -8.19
N THR A 125 2.61 -4.48 -8.35
CA THR A 125 1.89 -5.64 -8.88
C THR A 125 1.98 -6.79 -7.87
N GLY A 126 0.86 -7.40 -7.52
CA GLY A 126 0.78 -8.50 -6.56
C GLY A 126 -0.29 -9.53 -6.91
N ASP A 127 -0.52 -10.50 -6.03
CA ASP A 127 -1.69 -11.39 -6.10
C ASP A 127 -2.72 -11.02 -5.02
N ARG A 128 -2.40 -11.28 -3.75
CA ARG A 128 -3.30 -11.00 -2.62
C ARG A 128 -2.73 -9.98 -1.63
N TYR A 129 -3.59 -9.09 -1.12
CA TYR A 129 -3.19 -8.01 -0.21
C TYR A 129 -2.15 -7.09 -0.85
N VAL A 130 -2.60 -6.34 -1.85
CA VAL A 130 -1.75 -5.48 -2.67
C VAL A 130 -2.08 -4.03 -2.38
N GLY A 131 -1.08 -3.27 -1.94
CA GLY A 131 -1.24 -1.86 -1.59
C GLY A 131 -0.19 -0.99 -2.25
N GLY A 132 -0.57 0.19 -2.74
CA GLY A 132 0.42 1.12 -3.29
C GLY A 132 1.45 1.58 -2.26
N LEU A 133 1.09 1.64 -0.97
CA LEU A 133 2.02 1.88 0.13
C LEU A 133 2.26 0.63 0.97
N VAL A 134 1.19 0.00 1.46
CA VAL A 134 1.25 -1.14 2.39
C VAL A 134 0.38 -2.30 1.92
N GLY A 135 0.93 -3.49 1.76
CA GLY A 135 0.12 -4.66 1.36
C GLY A 135 -0.91 -5.03 2.43
N TYR A 136 -0.46 -5.24 3.67
CA TYR A 136 -1.30 -5.70 4.78
C TYR A 136 -0.95 -5.01 6.09
N LYS A 137 -1.95 -4.38 6.70
CA LYS A 137 -1.84 -3.72 8.00
C LYS A 137 -2.63 -4.50 9.05
N ASP A 138 -1.99 -4.85 10.17
CA ASP A 138 -2.59 -5.60 11.30
C ASP A 138 -2.15 -5.03 12.65
N GLY A 139 -2.00 -3.71 12.69
CA GLY A 139 -1.50 -2.96 13.82
C GLY A 139 -0.98 -1.60 13.38
N GLY A 140 -0.62 -0.77 14.37
CA GLY A 140 -0.05 0.56 14.18
C GLY A 140 -0.93 1.54 13.39
N ASN A 141 -0.47 2.77 13.25
CA ASN A 141 -1.18 3.81 12.49
C ASN A 141 -0.46 4.12 11.18
N ILE A 142 -1.24 4.36 10.12
CA ILE A 142 -0.77 4.94 8.87
C ILE A 142 -1.34 6.35 8.79
N THR A 143 -0.48 7.37 8.89
CA THR A 143 -0.92 8.77 9.01
C THR A 143 -0.14 9.67 8.05
N ASN A 144 -0.81 10.62 7.40
CA ASN A 144 -0.19 11.57 6.45
C ASN A 144 0.58 10.86 5.32
N CYS A 145 0.08 9.73 4.84
CA CYS A 145 0.76 8.95 3.83
C CYS A 145 0.02 8.98 2.50
N TYR A 146 0.73 8.72 1.41
CA TYR A 146 0.10 8.66 0.11
C TYR A 146 0.75 7.71 -0.88
N SER A 147 0.00 7.34 -1.90
CA SER A 147 0.48 6.57 -3.04
C SER A 147 -0.07 7.12 -4.35
N VAL A 148 0.79 7.12 -5.39
CA VAL A 148 0.40 7.67 -6.71
C VAL A 148 0.63 6.70 -7.87
N GLY A 149 1.40 5.63 -7.66
CA GLY A 149 1.65 4.63 -8.70
C GLY A 149 0.47 3.70 -8.90
N SER A 150 0.40 3.07 -10.08
CA SER A 150 -0.65 2.09 -10.40
C SER A 150 -0.51 0.84 -9.54
N VAL A 151 -1.63 0.30 -9.07
CA VAL A 151 -1.69 -0.91 -8.26
C VAL A 151 -2.51 -1.97 -8.97
N THR A 152 -1.93 -3.13 -9.21
CA THR A 152 -2.59 -4.28 -9.85
C THR A 152 -2.48 -5.50 -8.95
N GLY A 153 -3.60 -6.18 -8.70
CA GLY A 153 -3.62 -7.44 -7.96
C GLY A 153 -4.82 -8.31 -8.32
N THR A 154 -5.08 -9.35 -7.53
CA THR A 154 -6.23 -10.24 -7.69
C THR A 154 -7.26 -9.99 -6.60
N THR A 155 -6.87 -10.08 -5.32
CA THR A 155 -7.80 -9.98 -4.18
C THR A 155 -7.27 -9.05 -3.11
N ASP A 156 -8.16 -8.23 -2.53
CA ASP A 156 -7.83 -7.22 -1.50
C ASP A 156 -6.79 -6.22 -2.03
N VAL A 157 -7.20 -5.45 -3.03
CA VAL A 157 -6.34 -4.52 -3.77
C VAL A 157 -6.72 -3.09 -3.43
N GLY A 158 -5.79 -2.34 -2.84
CA GLY A 158 -5.99 -0.97 -2.42
C GLY A 158 -4.96 -0.02 -3.01
N GLY A 159 -5.38 1.17 -3.45
CA GLY A 159 -4.41 2.15 -3.93
C GLY A 159 -3.40 2.55 -2.87
N LEU A 160 -3.77 2.63 -1.59
CA LEU A 160 -2.85 2.86 -0.47
C LEU A 160 -2.56 1.58 0.32
N VAL A 161 -3.60 0.87 0.76
CA VAL A 161 -3.48 -0.32 1.62
C VAL A 161 -4.31 -1.49 1.07
N GLY A 162 -3.72 -2.65 0.83
CA GLY A 162 -4.50 -3.81 0.35
C GLY A 162 -5.54 -4.28 1.35
N TYR A 163 -5.09 -4.58 2.58
CA TYR A 163 -5.97 -4.98 3.67
C TYR A 163 -5.67 -4.26 4.98
N ASN A 164 -6.68 -3.59 5.53
CA ASN A 164 -6.65 -2.96 6.84
C ASN A 164 -7.39 -3.83 7.85
N ARG A 165 -6.64 -4.60 8.64
CA ARG A 165 -7.19 -5.41 9.72
C ARG A 165 -7.11 -4.67 11.04
N ARG A 166 -8.16 -4.83 11.85
CA ARG A 166 -8.29 -4.63 13.30
C ARG A 166 -7.09 -3.99 14.00
N ARG A 167 -7.38 -2.99 14.84
CA ARG A 167 -6.41 -2.18 15.63
C ARG A 167 -5.60 -1.21 14.76
N GLY A 168 -5.46 0.01 15.28
CA GLY A 168 -4.84 1.12 14.56
C GLY A 168 -5.73 1.72 13.47
N SER A 169 -5.26 2.82 12.89
CA SER A 169 -6.04 3.66 11.97
C SER A 169 -5.27 3.96 10.68
N ILE A 170 -6.02 4.26 9.62
CA ILE A 170 -5.52 4.95 8.44
C ILE A 170 -6.12 6.36 8.48
N ALA A 171 -5.29 7.38 8.59
CA ALA A 171 -5.74 8.75 8.80
C ALA A 171 -5.04 9.76 7.89
N THR A 172 -5.78 10.75 7.41
CA THR A 172 -5.22 11.91 6.67
C THR A 172 -4.32 11.45 5.51
N SER A 173 -4.77 10.45 4.76
CA SER A 173 -3.96 9.74 3.77
C SER A 173 -4.73 9.57 2.47
N TYR A 174 -4.03 9.45 1.35
CA TYR A 174 -4.69 9.42 0.05
C TYR A 174 -4.01 8.56 -1.01
N SER A 175 -4.76 8.25 -2.05
CA SER A 175 -4.26 7.56 -3.24
C SER A 175 -4.76 8.22 -4.53
N THR A 176 -3.89 8.33 -5.52
CA THR A 176 -4.26 8.88 -6.84
C THR A 176 -3.91 7.96 -8.00
N GLY A 177 -3.23 6.83 -7.73
CA GLY A 177 -2.91 5.83 -8.74
C GLY A 177 -4.14 5.05 -9.20
N THR A 178 -4.09 4.53 -10.42
CA THR A 178 -5.10 3.60 -10.94
C THR A 178 -5.02 2.27 -10.19
N VAL A 179 -6.17 1.71 -9.83
CA VAL A 179 -6.25 0.44 -9.08
C VAL A 179 -7.04 -0.58 -9.89
N SER A 180 -6.47 -1.76 -10.10
CA SER A 180 -7.13 -2.87 -10.78
C SER A 180 -6.99 -4.17 -10.00
N GLY A 181 -8.08 -4.93 -9.91
CA GLY A 181 -8.05 -6.32 -9.45
C GLY A 181 -9.35 -7.05 -9.73
N ASP A 182 -9.57 -8.20 -9.09
CA ASP A 182 -10.78 -8.99 -9.29
C ASP A 182 -11.78 -8.80 -8.15
N ASP A 183 -11.34 -9.00 -6.91
CA ASP A 183 -12.20 -9.02 -5.73
C ASP A 183 -11.68 -8.07 -4.64
N ASN A 184 -12.60 -7.31 -4.02
CA ASN A 184 -12.30 -6.33 -2.98
C ASN A 184 -11.30 -5.27 -3.44
N VAL A 185 -11.73 -4.45 -4.40
CA VAL A 185 -10.89 -3.45 -5.05
C VAL A 185 -11.30 -2.06 -4.60
N GLY A 186 -10.43 -1.39 -3.85
CA GLY A 186 -10.68 -0.06 -3.33
C GLY A 186 -9.66 0.96 -3.84
N GLY A 187 -10.12 2.15 -4.22
CA GLY A 187 -9.18 3.19 -4.63
C GLY A 187 -8.19 3.57 -3.52
N LEU A 188 -8.58 3.51 -2.24
CA LEU A 188 -7.68 3.68 -1.09
C LEU A 188 -7.36 2.35 -0.39
N VAL A 189 -8.39 1.58 -0.02
CA VAL A 189 -8.23 0.33 0.75
C VAL A 189 -9.00 -0.81 0.11
N GLY A 190 -8.37 -1.95 -0.17
CA GLY A 190 -9.07 -3.11 -0.75
C GLY A 190 -10.16 -3.64 0.18
N ARG A 191 -9.78 -4.11 1.37
CA ARG A 191 -10.72 -4.52 2.43
C ARG A 191 -10.40 -3.87 3.77
N ASN A 192 -11.41 -3.31 4.42
CA ASN A 192 -11.36 -2.75 5.76
C ASN A 192 -12.11 -3.65 6.76
N PHE A 193 -11.38 -4.45 7.52
CA PHE A 193 -11.94 -5.41 8.47
C PHE A 193 -11.71 -4.98 9.91
N GLU A 194 -12.77 -4.51 10.57
CA GLU A 194 -12.73 -3.94 11.93
C GLU A 194 -11.72 -2.79 12.10
N GLY A 195 -11.25 -2.20 10.99
CA GLY A 195 -10.32 -1.09 10.96
C GLY A 195 -11.01 0.27 10.95
N THR A 196 -10.24 1.33 11.22
CA THR A 196 -10.72 2.72 11.15
C THR A 196 -10.02 3.47 10.02
N ILE A 197 -10.79 4.13 9.17
CA ILE A 197 -10.31 4.99 8.07
C ILE A 197 -10.93 6.38 8.26
N THR A 198 -10.10 7.41 8.39
CA THR A 198 -10.59 8.77 8.69
C THR A 198 -9.86 9.86 7.94
N ASN A 199 -10.59 10.86 7.42
CA ASN A 199 -9.99 12.00 6.70
C ASN A 199 -9.16 11.57 5.49
N CYS A 200 -9.59 10.54 4.77
CA CYS A 200 -8.84 9.98 3.65
C CYS A 200 -9.59 10.15 2.33
N TYR A 201 -8.86 10.10 1.22
CA TYR A 201 -9.49 10.18 -0.09
C TYR A 201 -8.78 9.40 -1.18
N SER A 202 -9.51 9.12 -2.25
CA SER A 202 -8.99 8.49 -3.46
C SER A 202 -9.49 9.21 -4.71
N THR A 203 -8.65 9.27 -5.74
CA THR A 203 -9.00 9.97 -7.01
C THR A 203 -8.69 9.16 -8.27
N GLY A 204 -7.82 8.16 -8.20
CA GLY A 204 -7.48 7.31 -9.34
C GLY A 204 -8.62 6.38 -9.75
N SER A 205 -8.70 6.00 -11.02
CA SER A 205 -9.72 5.06 -11.50
C SER A 205 -9.59 3.70 -10.82
N VAL A 206 -10.72 3.07 -10.53
CA VAL A 206 -10.78 1.75 -9.89
C VAL A 206 -11.55 0.79 -10.79
N SER A 207 -10.95 -0.35 -11.10
CA SER A 207 -11.59 -1.41 -11.89
C SER A 207 -11.49 -2.77 -11.20
N GLY A 208 -12.59 -3.51 -11.19
CA GLY A 208 -12.57 -4.92 -10.83
C GLY A 208 -13.84 -5.68 -11.14
N VAL A 209 -14.00 -6.85 -10.53
CA VAL A 209 -15.12 -7.75 -10.80
C VAL A 209 -16.16 -7.67 -9.67
N GLU A 210 -15.74 -7.91 -8.43
CA GLU A 210 -16.57 -7.97 -7.23
C GLU A 210 -16.08 -6.96 -6.18
N ASP A 211 -17.03 -6.35 -5.46
CA ASP A 211 -16.81 -5.39 -4.38
C ASP A 211 -15.80 -4.29 -4.73
N VAL A 212 -16.17 -3.49 -5.74
CA VAL A 212 -15.35 -2.40 -6.25
C VAL A 212 -15.83 -1.07 -5.67
N GLY A 213 -15.00 -0.42 -4.86
CA GLY A 213 -15.31 0.85 -4.25
C GLY A 213 -14.33 1.95 -4.65
N GLY A 214 -14.85 3.15 -4.89
CA GLY A 214 -13.98 4.30 -5.17
C GLY A 214 -12.98 4.55 -4.05
N LEU A 215 -13.37 4.39 -2.77
CA LEU A 215 -12.49 4.46 -1.62
C LEU A 215 -12.14 3.08 -1.05
N VAL A 216 -13.15 2.25 -0.76
CA VAL A 216 -12.96 0.95 -0.09
C VAL A 216 -13.72 -0.14 -0.82
N GLY A 217 -13.10 -1.28 -1.14
CA GLY A 217 -13.79 -2.43 -1.74
C GLY A 217 -14.84 -3.00 -0.80
N GLU A 218 -14.42 -3.72 0.25
CA GLU A 218 -15.30 -4.19 1.33
C GLU A 218 -15.04 -3.45 2.65
N ASN A 219 -16.10 -3.05 3.33
CA ASN A 219 -16.05 -2.44 4.66
C ASN A 219 -16.87 -3.22 5.70
N SER A 220 -16.20 -3.68 6.77
CA SER A 220 -16.84 -4.09 8.04
C SER A 220 -16.32 -3.28 9.24
N GLY A 221 -15.55 -2.22 8.97
CA GLY A 221 -15.02 -1.30 9.98
C GLY A 221 -15.72 0.06 10.00
N THR A 222 -14.99 1.08 10.43
CA THR A 222 -15.47 2.47 10.46
C THR A 222 -14.78 3.30 9.39
N ILE A 223 -15.57 4.05 8.63
CA ILE A 223 -15.12 5.05 7.66
C ILE A 223 -15.76 6.39 8.04
N SER A 224 -14.95 7.43 8.25
CA SER A 224 -15.50 8.76 8.52
C SER A 224 -14.73 9.91 7.89
N ASN A 225 -15.44 10.95 7.47
CA ASN A 225 -14.87 12.14 6.84
C ASN A 225 -14.00 11.82 5.61
N CYS A 226 -14.39 10.83 4.83
CA CYS A 226 -13.64 10.38 3.66
C CYS A 226 -14.39 10.66 2.36
N TYR A 227 -13.68 10.73 1.24
CA TYR A 227 -14.34 10.90 -0.05
C TYR A 227 -13.62 10.19 -1.19
N SER A 228 -14.36 9.93 -2.27
CA SER A 228 -13.76 9.48 -3.52
C SER A 228 -14.25 10.29 -4.71
N THR A 229 -13.32 10.62 -5.60
CA THR A 229 -13.64 11.17 -6.93
C THR A 229 -13.34 10.17 -8.05
N ALA A 230 -13.05 8.92 -7.69
CA ALA A 230 -12.62 7.87 -8.62
C ALA A 230 -13.74 7.47 -9.59
N SER A 231 -13.40 7.30 -10.87
CA SER A 231 -14.24 6.51 -11.79
C SER A 231 -14.19 5.05 -11.37
N VAL A 232 -15.35 4.43 -11.13
CA VAL A 232 -15.44 3.03 -10.66
C VAL A 232 -16.08 2.14 -11.72
N GLY A 233 -15.39 1.06 -12.09
CA GLY A 233 -15.91 0.00 -12.96
C GLY A 233 -15.91 -1.34 -12.23
N GLY A 234 -17.10 -1.87 -11.93
CA GLY A 234 -17.27 -3.18 -11.30
C GLY A 234 -18.30 -4.03 -12.04
N TYR A 235 -18.24 -5.36 -11.94
CA TYR A 235 -19.24 -6.22 -12.60
C TYR A 235 -20.45 -6.50 -11.70
N VAL A 236 -20.20 -6.89 -10.44
CA VAL A 236 -21.24 -7.37 -9.49
C VAL A 236 -21.57 -6.36 -8.40
N GLY A 237 -20.59 -5.67 -7.83
CA GLY A 237 -20.76 -4.66 -6.78
C GLY A 237 -19.87 -3.45 -7.05
N ALA A 238 -20.46 -2.28 -7.32
CA ALA A 238 -19.74 -1.07 -7.68
C ALA A 238 -20.29 0.15 -6.95
N GLY A 239 -19.58 0.61 -5.92
CA GLY A 239 -19.93 1.79 -5.15
C GLY A 239 -18.98 2.95 -5.40
N GLY A 240 -19.52 4.15 -5.56
CA GLY A 240 -18.68 5.36 -5.71
C GLY A 240 -17.76 5.61 -4.52
N LEU A 241 -18.13 5.20 -3.30
CA LEU A 241 -17.25 5.21 -2.13
C LEU A 241 -16.90 3.79 -1.65
N VAL A 242 -17.90 2.95 -1.40
CA VAL A 242 -17.71 1.60 -0.84
C VAL A 242 -18.37 0.54 -1.74
N GLY A 243 -17.62 -0.47 -2.16
CA GLY A 243 -18.13 -1.56 -3.00
C GLY A 243 -19.18 -2.42 -2.28
N PHE A 244 -18.84 -2.89 -1.08
CA PHE A 244 -19.73 -3.65 -0.21
C PHE A 244 -19.57 -3.25 1.26
N ASN A 245 -20.67 -2.95 1.95
CA ASN A 245 -20.65 -2.60 3.38
C ASN A 245 -21.24 -3.71 4.25
N ASN A 246 -20.38 -4.56 4.78
CA ASN A 246 -20.70 -5.67 5.68
C ASN A 246 -20.84 -5.20 7.14
N ARG A 247 -21.96 -4.55 7.45
CA ARG A 247 -22.28 -4.02 8.81
C ARG A 247 -21.26 -3.00 9.35
N GLY A 248 -20.43 -2.43 8.47
CA GLY A 248 -19.55 -1.33 8.82
C GLY A 248 -20.30 0.00 9.00
N THR A 249 -19.63 0.97 9.61
CA THR A 249 -20.14 2.33 9.82
C THR A 249 -19.51 3.28 8.81
N ILE A 250 -20.34 4.07 8.12
CA ILE A 250 -19.92 5.12 7.18
C ILE A 250 -20.57 6.43 7.62
N THR A 251 -19.77 7.46 7.89
CA THR A 251 -20.26 8.75 8.40
C THR A 251 -19.54 9.93 7.74
N ASN A 252 -20.26 11.00 7.41
CA ASN A 252 -19.69 12.21 6.79
C ASN A 252 -18.82 11.92 5.55
N CYS A 253 -19.24 10.98 4.70
CA CYS A 253 -18.50 10.62 3.49
C CYS A 253 -19.30 10.95 2.24
N TYR A 254 -18.60 11.18 1.13
CA TYR A 254 -19.24 11.43 -0.17
C TYR A 254 -18.44 10.84 -1.33
N ALA A 255 -19.09 10.58 -2.45
CA ALA A 255 -18.43 10.22 -3.69
C ALA A 255 -18.98 11.06 -4.84
N THR A 256 -18.09 11.48 -5.74
CA THR A 256 -18.45 12.25 -6.95
C THR A 256 -18.13 11.51 -8.25
N GLY A 257 -17.30 10.47 -8.18
CA GLY A 257 -17.06 9.58 -9.30
C GLY A 257 -18.16 8.52 -9.38
N GLY A 258 -18.71 8.31 -10.57
CA GLY A 258 -19.79 7.36 -10.79
C GLY A 258 -19.29 5.91 -10.79
N GLY A 259 -20.10 5.01 -10.24
CA GLY A 259 -19.98 3.57 -10.47
C GLY A 259 -20.62 3.17 -11.79
N SER A 260 -19.97 2.29 -12.54
CA SER A 260 -20.49 1.63 -13.73
C SER A 260 -20.38 0.12 -13.53
N GLY A 261 -21.42 -0.62 -13.91
CA GLY A 261 -21.48 -2.06 -13.69
C GLY A 261 -22.83 -2.68 -14.04
N THR A 262 -22.89 -4.01 -14.00
CA THR A 262 -24.09 -4.80 -14.36
C THR A 262 -24.87 -5.33 -13.16
N GLY A 263 -24.28 -5.29 -11.95
CA GLY A 263 -24.87 -5.77 -10.70
C GLY A 263 -25.40 -4.64 -9.81
N TYR A 264 -25.11 -4.72 -8.51
CA TYR A 264 -25.47 -3.69 -7.53
C TYR A 264 -24.53 -2.48 -7.68
N VAL A 265 -25.07 -1.38 -8.22
CA VAL A 265 -24.33 -0.15 -8.48
C VAL A 265 -24.96 0.98 -7.68
N GLY A 266 -24.15 1.68 -6.88
CA GLY A 266 -24.62 2.80 -6.07
C GLY A 266 -23.65 3.98 -6.04
N GLY A 267 -24.22 5.18 -5.89
CA GLY A 267 -23.44 6.42 -5.88
C GLY A 267 -22.52 6.53 -4.67
N LEU A 268 -22.95 6.06 -3.50
CA LEU A 268 -22.13 6.01 -2.28
C LEU A 268 -21.70 4.57 -1.95
N VAL A 269 -22.66 3.65 -1.82
CA VAL A 269 -22.41 2.22 -1.54
C VAL A 269 -23.04 1.37 -2.64
N GLY A 270 -22.28 0.41 -3.15
CA GLY A 270 -22.68 -0.57 -4.17
C GLY A 270 -23.60 -1.65 -3.62
#